data_AF-A0A520PSZ7-F1
#
_entry.id   AF-A0A520PSZ7-F1
#
_cell.length_a   1.000
_cell.length_b   1.000
_cell.length_c   1.000
_cell.angle_alpha   90.00
_cell.angle_beta   90.00
_cell.angle_gamma   90.00
#
_symmetry.space_group_name_H-M   'P 1'
#
loop_
_entity.id
_entity.type
_entity.pdbx_description
1 polymer ?
#
loop_
_entity_poly.entity_id
_entity_poly.type
_entity_poly.pdbx_seq_one_letter_code
_entity_poly.pdbx_strand_id
1 'polypeptide(L)'
;MPFWLRMVLFVLAMLLLAGVTTWYVYRRSAFAMGLGRRGKRALAALLFAGPVLMIAARSFESMLPRSVAALLGAVGATMLLGVWISTVLVGVLDLGFLGARSVRAWVGGGEAEAKLAAKAAVAERAANAALDGPRARSDAGSATGSGSGSGSGSDAAADAAADADAAADAAADADAGSDAAADAGSDAGSDAAADADAVADAAADADAVADAAADADAAADADAAADAAADAAAADADQPRAWPSLGSLGRRQLLRRSLTGAALGVGFGSAGYGALFGRRDYEITRVPVPIAGLSPRLDGYRIAQISDVHFGTYVGDPELRSAVALMREARPDLIVLTGDLLDHDPAYAPWLGRMVRAFTELGPRDGVVVIPGNHDYYAGVDAVLSVSREGGATVLRNQSRLIAEGHVALVGVDDVWARRNGDGPGPDLARAVAGISPDLPRVLLCHNPVYFPEAAGQVALQLSGHTHGGQVNLGVRPAELVLPYVEGLYREEGSYLYVNRGFGTAGPPARVGAPPEITLTVLTAA
;
A
#
# COMPACT_ATOMS: atom_id res chain seq x y z
N MET A 1 -10.99 23.38 -20.23
CA MET A 1 -10.16 22.36 -20.88
C MET A 1 -10.98 21.09 -21.12
N PRO A 2 -10.94 20.51 -22.34
CA PRO A 2 -11.62 19.26 -22.65
C PRO A 2 -11.06 18.07 -21.84
N PHE A 3 -11.89 17.06 -21.58
CA PHE A 3 -11.58 15.89 -20.75
C PHE A 3 -10.26 15.21 -21.17
N TRP A 4 -10.09 14.96 -22.47
CA TRP A 4 -8.90 14.30 -23.02
C TRP A 4 -7.60 15.06 -22.71
N LEU A 5 -7.64 16.40 -22.71
CA LEU A 5 -6.47 17.22 -22.39
C LEU A 5 -6.11 17.14 -20.91
N ARG A 6 -7.10 17.08 -20.01
CA ARG A 6 -6.86 16.88 -18.57
C ARG A 6 -6.27 15.50 -18.30
N MET A 7 -6.77 14.47 -18.99
CA MET A 7 -6.25 13.11 -18.90
C MET A 7 -4.80 13.02 -19.39
N VAL A 8 -4.47 13.66 -20.52
CA VAL A 8 -3.09 13.74 -21.03
C VAL A 8 -2.17 14.45 -20.02
N LEU A 9 -2.59 15.59 -19.47
CA LEU A 9 -1.79 16.32 -18.48
C LEU A 9 -1.58 15.50 -17.19
N PHE A 10 -2.60 14.78 -16.73
CA PHE A 10 -2.50 13.90 -15.58
C PHE A 10 -1.52 12.74 -15.82
N VAL A 11 -1.62 12.07 -16.98
CA VAL A 11 -0.69 11.01 -17.36
C VAL A 11 0.74 11.53 -17.44
N LEU A 12 0.97 12.70 -18.05
CA LEU A 12 2.30 13.32 -18.10
C LEU A 12 2.83 13.65 -16.69
N ALA A 13 1.99 14.15 -15.79
CA ALA A 13 2.37 14.42 -14.41
C ALA A 13 2.74 13.13 -13.64
N MET A 14 1.99 12.05 -13.85
CA MET A 14 2.28 10.74 -13.27
C MET A 14 3.58 10.14 -13.83
N LEU A 15 3.82 10.24 -15.13
CA LEU A 15 5.07 9.80 -15.75
C LEU A 15 6.27 10.60 -15.24
N LEU A 16 6.12 11.92 -15.06
CA LEU A 16 7.15 12.76 -14.47
C LEU A 16 7.45 12.35 -13.03
N LEU A 17 6.41 12.16 -12.20
CA LEU A 17 6.55 11.74 -10.81
C LEU A 17 7.24 10.37 -10.69
N ALA A 18 6.83 9.41 -11.52
CA ALA A 18 7.45 8.10 -11.59
C ALA A 18 8.93 8.21 -12.00
N GLY A 19 9.25 9.00 -13.04
CA GLY A 19 10.62 9.23 -13.49
C GLY A 19 11.50 9.86 -12.42
N VAL A 20 11.01 10.89 -11.72
CA VAL A 20 11.73 11.54 -10.61
C VAL A 20 11.98 10.58 -9.46
N THR A 21 10.98 9.78 -9.09
CA THR A 21 11.07 8.80 -7.99
C THR A 21 12.08 7.71 -8.34
N THR A 22 11.98 7.11 -9.53
CA THR A 22 12.92 6.09 -10.00
C THR A 22 14.35 6.63 -10.09
N TRP A 23 14.54 7.88 -10.53
CA TRP A 23 15.85 8.52 -10.55
C TRP A 23 16.43 8.74 -9.16
N TYR A 24 15.61 9.17 -8.20
CA TYR A 24 16.02 9.34 -6.80
C TYR A 24 16.48 8.01 -6.20
N VAL A 25 15.69 6.94 -6.39
CA VAL A 25 16.00 5.59 -5.92
C VAL A 25 17.27 5.07 -6.56
N TYR A 26 17.40 5.19 -7.89
CA TYR A 26 18.62 4.85 -8.62
C TYR A 26 19.84 5.54 -8.00
N ARG A 27 19.78 6.86 -7.82
CA ARG A 27 20.91 7.65 -7.32
C ARG A 27 21.27 7.27 -5.90
N ARG A 28 20.27 7.04 -5.04
CA ARG A 28 20.48 6.72 -3.62
C ARG A 28 21.01 5.30 -3.45
N SER A 29 20.41 4.33 -4.12
CA SER A 29 20.85 2.93 -4.13
C SER A 29 22.25 2.78 -4.72
N ALA A 30 22.55 3.48 -5.83
CA ALA A 30 23.89 3.49 -6.41
C ALA A 30 24.95 4.08 -5.48
N PHE A 31 24.59 5.09 -4.70
CA PHE A 31 25.47 5.69 -3.69
C PHE A 31 25.67 4.76 -2.50
N ALA A 32 24.58 4.20 -1.95
CA ALA A 32 24.63 3.32 -0.78
C ALA A 32 25.42 2.03 -1.02
N MET A 33 25.31 1.45 -2.21
CA MET A 33 26.03 0.23 -2.59
C MET A 33 27.44 0.47 -3.15
N GLY A 34 27.90 1.73 -3.21
CA GLY A 34 29.24 2.06 -3.73
C GLY A 34 29.47 1.59 -5.18
N LEU A 35 28.41 1.50 -5.99
CA LEU A 35 28.48 0.81 -7.29
C LEU A 35 29.44 1.53 -8.26
N GLY A 36 30.34 0.75 -8.87
CA GLY A 36 31.16 1.19 -10.00
C GLY A 36 30.31 1.47 -11.26
N ARG A 37 30.98 1.94 -12.33
CA ARG A 37 30.32 2.37 -13.58
C ARG A 37 29.46 1.26 -14.22
N ARG A 38 29.88 -0.01 -14.13
CA ARG A 38 29.12 -1.18 -14.61
C ARG A 38 27.91 -1.50 -13.71
N GLY A 39 28.08 -1.48 -12.39
CA GLY A 39 26.99 -1.72 -11.44
C GLY A 39 25.87 -0.66 -11.52
N LYS A 40 26.23 0.60 -11.72
CA LYS A 40 25.26 1.69 -11.97
C LYS A 40 24.41 1.43 -13.23
N ARG A 41 25.03 0.96 -14.32
CA ARG A 41 24.29 0.61 -15.55
C ARG A 41 23.36 -0.58 -15.35
N ALA A 42 23.79 -1.60 -14.62
CA ALA A 42 22.95 -2.75 -14.29
C ALA A 42 21.75 -2.37 -13.42
N LEU A 43 21.96 -1.55 -12.39
CA LEU A 43 20.88 -1.05 -11.53
C LEU A 43 19.88 -0.19 -12.30
N ALA A 44 20.35 0.70 -13.20
CA ALA A 44 19.48 1.46 -14.07
C ALA A 44 18.68 0.53 -14.99
N ALA A 45 19.33 -0.45 -15.64
CA ALA A 45 18.65 -1.42 -16.49
C ALA A 45 17.55 -2.18 -15.73
N LEU A 46 17.81 -2.63 -14.51
CA LEU A 46 16.83 -3.29 -13.64
C LEU A 46 15.64 -2.38 -13.29
N LEU A 47 15.90 -1.13 -12.91
CA LEU A 47 14.87 -0.17 -12.51
C LEU A 47 13.95 0.22 -13.67
N PHE A 48 14.48 0.24 -14.89
CA PHE A 48 13.74 0.65 -16.09
C PHE A 48 13.20 -0.53 -16.92
N ALA A 49 13.71 -1.75 -16.76
CA ALA A 49 13.25 -2.93 -17.50
C ALA A 49 11.85 -3.40 -17.08
N GLY A 50 11.50 -3.31 -15.78
CA GLY A 50 10.19 -3.74 -15.26
C GLY A 50 8.98 -3.11 -15.97
N PRO A 51 8.88 -1.76 -16.04
CA PRO A 51 7.81 -1.09 -16.79
C PRO A 51 7.78 -1.48 -18.28
N VAL A 52 8.95 -1.61 -18.92
CA VAL A 52 9.05 -1.96 -20.34
C VAL A 52 8.55 -3.38 -20.61
N LEU A 53 8.92 -4.34 -19.76
CA LEU A 53 8.43 -5.72 -19.81
C LEU A 53 6.91 -5.79 -19.60
N MET A 54 6.37 -5.02 -18.67
CA MET A 54 4.94 -4.98 -18.40
C MET A 54 4.15 -4.35 -19.56
N ILE A 55 4.66 -3.26 -20.15
CA ILE A 55 4.06 -2.63 -21.33
C ILE A 55 4.13 -3.60 -22.52
N ALA A 56 5.28 -4.22 -22.76
CA ALA A 56 5.44 -5.19 -23.85
C ALA A 56 4.50 -6.40 -23.68
N ALA A 57 4.40 -6.97 -22.47
CA ALA A 57 3.50 -8.09 -22.20
C ALA A 57 2.03 -7.76 -22.56
N ARG A 58 1.60 -6.54 -22.26
CA ARG A 58 0.23 -6.06 -22.50
C ARG A 58 0.00 -5.63 -23.95
N SER A 59 0.99 -4.99 -24.58
CA SER A 59 0.92 -4.53 -25.97
C SER A 59 1.00 -5.68 -26.98
N PHE A 60 1.61 -6.80 -26.62
CA PHE A 60 1.77 -7.97 -27.48
C PHE A 60 0.99 -9.20 -26.99
N GLU A 61 0.04 -9.01 -26.07
CA GLU A 61 -0.76 -10.09 -25.48
C GLU A 61 -1.55 -10.90 -26.55
N SER A 62 -1.93 -10.26 -27.65
CA SER A 62 -2.59 -10.90 -28.80
C SER A 62 -1.64 -11.66 -29.73
N MET A 63 -0.33 -11.42 -29.64
CA MET A 63 0.70 -12.01 -30.50
C MET A 63 1.53 -13.07 -29.77
N LEU A 64 1.44 -13.14 -28.44
CA LEU A 64 2.19 -14.07 -27.60
C LEU A 64 1.28 -15.19 -27.08
N PRO A 65 1.81 -16.42 -26.88
CA PRO A 65 1.10 -17.45 -26.14
C PRO A 65 0.72 -16.93 -24.75
N ARG A 66 -0.50 -17.23 -24.26
CA ARG A 66 -1.01 -16.73 -22.97
C ARG A 66 -0.05 -16.99 -21.80
N SER A 67 0.62 -18.15 -21.79
CA SER A 67 1.62 -18.49 -20.78
C SER A 67 2.84 -17.56 -20.80
N VAL A 68 3.28 -17.12 -21.98
CA VAL A 68 4.42 -16.22 -22.18
C VAL A 68 4.04 -14.78 -21.81
N ALA A 69 2.86 -14.31 -22.23
CA ALA A 69 2.36 -12.99 -21.84
C ALA A 69 2.16 -12.87 -20.32
N ALA A 70 1.57 -13.91 -19.69
CA ALA A 70 1.42 -13.98 -18.25
C ALA A 70 2.78 -14.01 -17.52
N LEU A 71 3.75 -14.77 -18.03
CA LEU A 71 5.09 -14.82 -17.45
C LEU A 71 5.81 -13.46 -17.54
N LEU A 72 5.79 -12.82 -18.71
CA LEU A 72 6.41 -11.50 -18.90
C LEU A 72 5.74 -10.43 -18.04
N GLY A 73 4.41 -10.48 -17.92
CA GLY A 73 3.63 -9.62 -17.03
C GLY A 73 4.00 -9.85 -15.55
N ALA A 74 4.10 -11.11 -15.11
CA ALA A 74 4.49 -11.47 -13.76
C ALA A 74 5.92 -11.06 -13.43
N VAL A 75 6.87 -11.26 -14.34
CA VAL A 75 8.27 -10.83 -14.19
C VAL A 75 8.35 -9.29 -14.14
N GLY A 76 7.67 -8.59 -15.04
CA GLY A 76 7.60 -7.13 -15.05
C GLY A 76 7.00 -6.56 -13.76
N ALA A 77 5.91 -7.15 -13.27
CA ALA A 77 5.25 -6.78 -12.02
C ALA A 77 6.14 -7.07 -10.80
N THR A 78 6.84 -8.20 -10.78
CA THR A 78 7.77 -8.56 -9.70
C THR A 78 8.96 -7.61 -9.64
N MET A 79 9.51 -7.23 -10.81
CA MET A 79 10.57 -6.23 -10.88
C MET A 79 10.07 -4.86 -10.40
N LEU A 80 8.90 -4.41 -10.84
CA LEU A 80 8.28 -3.16 -10.39
C LEU A 80 8.01 -3.15 -8.88
N LEU A 81 7.50 -4.26 -8.34
CA LEU A 81 7.29 -4.43 -6.91
C LEU A 81 8.63 -4.41 -6.16
N GLY A 82 9.68 -5.05 -6.68
CA GLY A 82 11.03 -4.99 -6.13
C GLY A 82 11.61 -3.57 -6.11
N VAL A 83 11.36 -2.79 -7.16
CA VAL A 83 11.71 -1.36 -7.22
C VAL A 83 10.92 -0.55 -6.21
N TRP A 84 9.63 -0.82 -6.06
CA TRP A 84 8.75 -0.15 -5.09
C TRP A 84 9.14 -0.49 -3.65
N ILE A 85 9.36 -1.77 -3.34
CA ILE A 85 9.90 -2.25 -2.05
C ILE A 85 11.27 -1.64 -1.79
N SER A 86 12.16 -1.56 -2.79
CA SER A 86 13.46 -0.88 -2.65
C SER A 86 13.29 0.62 -2.41
N THR A 87 12.29 1.26 -3.01
CA THR A 87 11.95 2.68 -2.79
C THR A 87 11.49 2.89 -1.35
N VAL A 88 10.61 2.01 -0.86
CA VAL A 88 10.11 2.04 0.52
C VAL A 88 11.24 1.72 1.49
N LEU A 89 12.05 0.68 1.26
CA LEU A 89 13.19 0.30 2.10
C LEU A 89 14.29 1.37 2.13
N VAL A 90 14.66 1.95 0.99
CA VAL A 90 15.63 3.05 0.94
C VAL A 90 15.06 4.30 1.61
N GLY A 91 13.76 4.57 1.44
CA GLY A 91 13.07 5.63 2.17
C GLY A 91 13.06 5.39 3.68
N VAL A 92 12.76 4.17 4.12
CA VAL A 92 12.69 3.72 5.53
C VAL A 92 14.09 3.63 6.15
N LEU A 93 15.12 3.20 5.42
CA LEU A 93 16.51 3.18 5.88
C LEU A 93 17.08 4.60 5.97
N ASP A 94 16.74 5.50 5.05
CA ASP A 94 17.08 6.92 5.17
C ASP A 94 16.36 7.55 6.37
N LEU A 95 15.09 7.20 6.60
CA LEU A 95 14.32 7.58 7.79
C LEU A 95 14.89 6.99 9.08
N GLY A 96 15.35 5.73 9.07
CA GLY A 96 15.93 5.02 10.21
C GLY A 96 17.33 5.51 10.55
N PHE A 97 18.13 5.85 9.54
CA PHE A 97 19.45 6.45 9.72
C PHE A 97 19.35 7.91 10.20
N LEU A 98 18.32 8.65 9.76
CA LEU A 98 17.99 9.97 10.30
C LEU A 98 17.38 9.89 11.70
N GLY A 99 16.47 8.93 11.93
CA GLY A 99 15.79 8.69 13.20
C GLY A 99 16.74 8.22 14.29
N ALA A 100 17.64 7.27 14.00
CA ALA A 100 18.69 6.83 14.92
C ALA A 100 19.67 7.97 15.25
N ARG A 101 19.96 8.87 14.31
CA ARG A 101 20.74 10.09 14.58
C ARG A 101 20.00 11.10 15.45
N SER A 102 18.69 11.26 15.24
CA SER A 102 17.83 12.16 16.01
C SER A 102 17.54 11.64 17.42
N VAL A 103 17.32 10.34 17.58
CA VAL A 103 17.14 9.68 18.90
C VAL A 103 18.45 9.69 19.68
N ARG A 104 19.60 9.46 19.03
CA ARG A 104 20.92 9.58 19.69
C ARG A 104 21.27 11.04 20.06
N ALA A 105 20.72 12.02 19.36
CA ALA A 105 20.77 13.43 19.72
C ALA A 105 19.76 13.83 20.82
N TRP A 106 18.65 13.09 20.96
CA TRP A 106 17.57 13.37 21.91
C TRP A 106 17.76 12.65 23.26
N VAL A 107 18.39 11.47 23.27
CA VAL A 107 18.70 10.68 24.48
C VAL A 107 19.95 11.21 25.23
N GLY A 108 20.59 12.29 24.74
CA GLY A 108 21.43 13.17 25.57
C GLY A 108 22.92 12.85 25.59
N GLY A 109 23.63 13.16 24.51
CA GLY A 109 25.09 13.37 24.53
C GLY A 109 25.38 14.87 24.60
N GLY A 110 25.62 15.40 25.80
CA GLY A 110 25.94 16.81 26.00
C GLY A 110 25.65 17.26 27.43
N GLU A 111 24.39 17.52 27.76
CA GLU A 111 24.06 18.05 29.10
C GLU A 111 24.08 17.00 30.22
N ALA A 112 23.69 15.75 29.94
CA ALA A 112 23.70 14.69 30.96
C ALA A 112 25.15 14.26 31.30
N GLU A 113 26.00 14.08 30.28
CA GLU A 113 27.44 13.81 30.45
C GLU A 113 28.18 15.00 31.05
N ALA A 114 27.89 16.25 30.64
CA ALA A 114 28.49 17.43 31.26
C ALA A 114 28.05 17.62 32.72
N LYS A 115 26.80 17.30 33.06
CA LYS A 115 26.32 17.30 34.45
C LYS A 115 26.91 16.16 35.28
N LEU A 116 27.13 14.98 34.68
CA LEU A 116 27.81 13.85 35.35
C LEU A 116 29.30 14.14 35.55
N ALA A 117 29.98 14.69 34.54
CA ALA A 117 31.39 15.09 34.60
C ALA A 117 31.61 16.27 35.56
N ALA A 118 30.68 17.25 35.59
CA ALA A 118 30.73 18.33 36.56
C ALA A 118 30.48 17.83 37.99
N LYS A 119 29.55 16.88 38.19
CA LYS A 119 29.35 16.23 39.50
C LYS A 119 30.57 15.41 39.91
N ALA A 120 31.19 14.68 38.99
CA ALA A 120 32.40 13.89 39.23
C ALA A 120 33.59 14.80 39.58
N ALA A 121 33.78 15.92 38.88
CA ALA A 121 34.84 16.89 39.16
C ALA A 121 34.65 17.63 40.50
N VAL A 122 33.40 17.87 40.92
CA VAL A 122 33.09 18.43 42.24
C VAL A 122 33.33 17.39 43.34
N ALA A 123 32.96 16.13 43.12
CA ALA A 123 33.24 15.02 44.04
C ALA A 123 34.75 14.75 44.18
N GLU A 124 35.50 14.83 43.08
CA GLU A 124 36.96 14.68 43.06
C GLU A 124 37.67 15.85 43.74
N ARG A 125 37.20 17.10 43.56
CA ARG A 125 37.71 18.26 44.30
C ARG A 125 37.41 18.18 45.80
N ALA A 126 36.24 17.67 46.19
CA ALA A 126 35.89 17.46 47.59
C ALA A 126 36.73 16.32 48.21
N ALA A 127 37.00 15.25 47.46
CA ALA A 127 37.88 14.16 47.87
C ALA A 127 39.34 14.61 48.00
N ASN A 128 39.86 15.41 47.06
CA ASN A 128 41.23 15.92 47.10
C ASN A 128 41.42 16.99 48.18
N ALA A 129 40.40 17.82 48.48
CA ALA A 129 40.44 18.76 49.59
C ALA A 129 40.37 18.08 50.97
N ALA A 130 39.78 16.88 51.07
CA ALA A 130 39.81 16.06 52.28
C ALA A 130 41.16 15.32 52.46
N LEU A 131 41.93 15.15 51.39
CA LEU A 131 43.26 14.54 51.39
C LEU A 131 44.39 15.57 51.67
N ASP A 132 44.18 16.85 51.36
CA ASP A 132 45.09 17.96 51.71
C ASP A 132 44.72 18.62 53.05
N GLY A 133 44.75 17.83 54.13
CA GLY A 133 44.91 18.34 55.51
C GLY A 133 46.33 18.90 55.73
N PRO A 134 46.56 19.74 56.76
CA PRO A 134 47.64 20.73 56.76
C PRO A 134 49.04 20.10 56.73
N ARG A 135 49.84 20.51 55.74
CA ARG A 135 51.26 20.14 55.60
C ARG A 135 52.06 20.65 56.81
N ALA A 136 52.34 19.76 57.76
CA ALA A 136 53.39 19.93 58.75
C ALA A 136 54.63 19.13 58.33
N ARG A 137 55.77 19.81 58.39
CA ARG A 137 57.11 19.34 58.04
C ARG A 137 57.52 18.16 58.92
N SER A 138 58.14 17.16 58.31
CA SER A 138 58.86 16.09 59.00
C SER A 138 60.11 16.65 59.70
N ASP A 139 60.36 16.22 60.93
CA ASP A 139 61.66 15.64 61.28
C ASP A 139 61.58 14.75 62.54
N ALA A 140 62.14 13.55 62.34
CA ALA A 140 62.78 12.61 63.26
C ALA A 140 62.12 12.26 64.62
N GLY A 141 61.81 10.97 64.77
CA GLY A 141 61.34 10.38 66.02
C GLY A 141 62.45 10.08 67.03
N SER A 142 62.03 9.81 68.26
CA SER A 142 62.60 8.74 69.10
C SER A 142 61.66 8.39 70.25
N ALA A 143 61.58 7.09 70.51
CA ALA A 143 61.48 6.44 71.82
C ALA A 143 60.19 6.52 72.69
N THR A 144 59.65 5.32 72.91
CA THR A 144 59.18 4.72 74.19
C THR A 144 57.88 5.20 74.86
N GLY A 145 57.04 4.23 75.23
CA GLY A 145 56.27 4.28 76.49
C GLY A 145 54.76 4.02 76.41
N SER A 146 54.36 2.79 76.80
CA SER A 146 53.23 2.42 77.67
C SER A 146 51.88 3.20 77.64
N GLY A 147 50.77 2.43 77.61
CA GLY A 147 49.60 2.75 78.46
C GLY A 147 48.20 2.65 77.82
N SER A 148 47.51 1.55 78.12
CA SER A 148 46.10 1.42 78.58
C SER A 148 44.96 2.35 78.11
N GLY A 149 43.81 1.72 77.82
CA GLY A 149 42.44 2.25 78.04
C GLY A 149 41.59 2.27 76.76
N SER A 150 40.68 1.33 76.50
CA SER A 150 39.33 1.11 77.07
C SER A 150 38.24 2.09 76.59
N GLY A 151 37.17 1.54 76.02
CA GLY A 151 35.83 2.16 75.89
C GLY A 151 35.35 2.20 74.43
N SER A 152 34.54 1.27 73.92
CA SER A 152 33.13 0.91 74.22
C SER A 152 32.09 1.90 73.66
N GLY A 153 31.11 1.35 72.92
CA GLY A 153 29.87 2.02 72.49
C GLY A 153 29.79 2.12 70.97
N SER A 154 29.37 1.11 70.20
CA SER A 154 28.06 0.44 70.14
C SER A 154 26.92 1.34 69.65
N ASP A 155 26.09 0.69 68.84
CA ASP A 155 24.73 1.01 68.41
C ASP A 155 24.65 1.87 67.13
N ALA A 156 24.38 1.27 65.96
CA ALA A 156 23.17 0.55 65.52
C ALA A 156 22.52 1.44 64.44
N ALA A 157 21.91 0.97 63.37
CA ALA A 157 21.69 -0.35 62.79
C ALA A 157 21.10 -0.09 61.39
N ALA A 158 21.10 -1.14 60.55
CA ALA A 158 20.07 -1.48 59.56
C ALA A 158 19.90 -0.51 58.36
N ASP A 159 19.86 -0.93 57.09
CA ASP A 159 19.52 -2.20 56.43
C ASP A 159 20.17 -2.21 55.02
N ALA A 160 20.89 -3.27 54.63
CA ALA A 160 20.45 -4.42 53.79
C ALA A 160 20.16 -4.04 52.31
N ALA A 161 21.07 -4.35 51.36
CA ALA A 161 21.22 -5.60 50.56
C ALA A 161 20.62 -5.40 49.14
N ALA A 162 21.31 -5.47 47.98
CA ALA A 162 22.23 -6.46 47.37
C ALA A 162 21.63 -7.88 47.36
N ASP A 163 21.62 -8.70 46.30
CA ASP A 163 22.05 -8.64 44.90
C ASP A 163 21.33 -9.81 44.17
N ALA A 164 21.35 -9.80 42.85
CA ALA A 164 20.78 -10.82 41.97
C ALA A 164 21.69 -12.06 41.83
N ASP A 165 21.11 -13.24 41.60
CA ASP A 165 21.84 -14.45 41.25
C ASP A 165 21.04 -15.41 40.35
N ALA A 166 21.80 -16.29 39.67
CA ALA A 166 21.47 -17.53 38.96
C ALA A 166 21.04 -17.44 37.47
N ALA A 167 21.45 -18.34 36.57
CA ALA A 167 22.49 -19.38 36.54
C ALA A 167 22.54 -19.94 35.09
N ALA A 168 23.66 -20.57 34.73
CA ALA A 168 23.88 -21.28 33.47
C ALA A 168 23.84 -22.81 33.66
N ASP A 169 23.52 -23.53 32.59
CA ASP A 169 23.95 -24.89 32.19
C ASP A 169 23.02 -25.33 31.02
N ALA A 170 23.27 -26.28 30.13
CA ALA A 170 24.40 -27.01 29.53
C ALA A 170 23.74 -28.20 28.80
N ALA A 171 24.23 -28.60 27.61
CA ALA A 171 24.38 -30.00 27.15
C ALA A 171 24.41 -30.11 25.61
N ALA A 172 25.49 -30.74 25.13
CA ALA A 172 25.65 -31.31 23.82
C ALA A 172 25.31 -32.81 23.88
N ASP A 173 24.91 -33.41 22.77
CA ASP A 173 25.37 -34.75 22.38
C ASP A 173 25.10 -35.03 20.90
N ALA A 174 26.04 -35.76 20.30
CA ALA A 174 26.03 -36.27 18.94
C ALA A 174 26.32 -37.77 19.00
N ASP A 175 25.64 -38.59 18.22
CA ASP A 175 26.24 -39.80 17.64
C ASP A 175 25.44 -40.36 16.45
N ALA A 176 26.15 -41.09 15.60
CA ALA A 176 25.81 -41.62 14.28
C ALA A 176 25.60 -43.16 14.28
N GLY A 177 25.23 -43.71 13.10
CA GLY A 177 25.32 -45.14 12.71
C GLY A 177 23.95 -45.80 12.49
N SER A 178 23.48 -46.00 11.24
CA SER A 178 23.81 -47.07 10.26
C SER A 178 22.98 -48.35 10.43
N ASP A 179 22.09 -48.67 9.48
CA ASP A 179 22.22 -49.83 8.56
C ASP A 179 20.92 -50.23 7.81
N ALA A 180 21.11 -50.37 6.49
CA ALA A 180 20.70 -51.46 5.60
C ALA A 180 19.22 -51.86 5.32
N ALA A 181 18.90 -51.72 4.02
CA ALA A 181 18.44 -52.77 3.08
C ALA A 181 16.93 -53.06 2.88
N ALA A 182 16.49 -52.72 1.65
CA ALA A 182 16.07 -53.65 0.58
C ALA A 182 14.63 -53.52 0.02
N ASP A 183 14.60 -53.65 -1.32
CA ASP A 183 13.54 -54.16 -2.22
C ASP A 183 12.41 -53.20 -2.65
N ALA A 184 11.90 -53.18 -3.89
CA ALA A 184 12.35 -53.54 -5.25
C ALA A 184 11.24 -53.14 -6.24
N GLY A 185 11.60 -53.02 -7.52
CA GLY A 185 10.71 -53.08 -8.69
C GLY A 185 10.38 -51.71 -9.32
N SER A 186 10.35 -51.52 -10.64
CA SER A 186 10.62 -52.37 -11.81
C SER A 186 10.52 -51.48 -13.07
N ASP A 187 11.02 -51.99 -14.20
CA ASP A 187 10.88 -51.56 -15.61
C ASP A 187 11.69 -50.33 -16.08
N ALA A 188 12.70 -50.43 -16.96
CA ALA A 188 12.97 -51.18 -18.20
C ALA A 188 12.24 -50.67 -19.46
N GLY A 189 13.03 -50.43 -20.53
CA GLY A 189 12.61 -50.17 -21.91
C GLY A 189 12.88 -48.73 -22.36
N SER A 190 14.08 -48.35 -22.83
CA SER A 190 14.73 -48.65 -24.12
C SER A 190 14.20 -47.86 -25.32
N ASP A 191 15.19 -47.39 -26.10
CA ASP A 191 15.18 -46.99 -27.51
C ASP A 191 14.67 -45.59 -27.86
N ALA A 192 15.23 -44.87 -28.82
CA ALA A 192 16.51 -44.87 -29.52
C ALA A 192 16.46 -43.65 -30.46
N ALA A 193 17.66 -43.23 -30.90
CA ALA A 193 17.97 -42.71 -32.24
C ALA A 193 18.30 -41.22 -32.39
N ALA A 194 19.50 -41.06 -32.97
CA ALA A 194 19.94 -40.13 -34.02
C ALA A 194 20.15 -38.65 -33.62
N ASP A 195 21.20 -37.96 -34.04
CA ASP A 195 22.29 -38.20 -35.01
C ASP A 195 23.39 -37.14 -34.71
N ALA A 196 24.67 -37.53 -34.66
CA ALA A 196 25.70 -37.30 -35.69
C ALA A 196 26.27 -35.86 -35.76
N ASP A 197 27.53 -35.68 -35.34
CA ASP A 197 28.60 -35.35 -36.29
C ASP A 197 30.00 -35.42 -35.62
N ALA A 198 30.88 -36.17 -36.26
CA ALA A 198 32.34 -36.11 -36.13
C ALA A 198 32.87 -35.25 -37.31
N VAL A 199 34.08 -34.68 -37.37
CA VAL A 199 35.41 -35.32 -37.47
C VAL A 199 36.47 -34.19 -37.55
N ALA A 200 37.70 -34.48 -37.09
CA ALA A 200 39.02 -33.98 -37.58
C ALA A 200 39.49 -32.53 -37.25
N ASP A 201 40.78 -32.22 -37.03
CA ASP A 201 42.04 -32.97 -36.86
C ASP A 201 43.14 -31.98 -36.39
N ALA A 202 44.31 -32.54 -36.07
CA ALA A 202 45.49 -32.04 -35.38
C ALA A 202 46.31 -30.85 -35.94
N ALA A 203 47.06 -30.21 -35.03
CA ALA A 203 48.46 -29.75 -35.19
C ALA A 203 49.04 -29.50 -33.76
N ALA A 204 49.82 -30.42 -33.20
CA ALA A 204 51.28 -30.61 -33.33
C ALA A 204 52.10 -29.78 -32.33
N ASP A 205 52.71 -30.51 -31.38
CA ASP A 205 53.80 -30.14 -30.47
C ASP A 205 55.03 -29.57 -31.19
N ALA A 206 55.70 -28.60 -30.56
CA ALA A 206 57.16 -28.53 -30.48
C ALA A 206 57.64 -27.56 -29.38
N ASP A 207 58.59 -28.06 -28.60
CA ASP A 207 59.64 -27.37 -27.84
C ASP A 207 59.34 -26.70 -26.50
N ALA A 208 59.56 -27.52 -25.47
CA ALA A 208 60.00 -27.09 -24.15
C ALA A 208 61.51 -26.72 -24.16
N VAL A 209 61.87 -25.90 -23.16
CA VAL A 209 63.21 -25.63 -22.62
C VAL A 209 63.99 -24.45 -23.22
N ALA A 210 63.52 -23.23 -22.93
CA ALA A 210 64.37 -22.05 -22.71
C ALA A 210 63.57 -20.95 -22.00
N ASP A 211 63.60 -20.92 -20.65
CA ASP A 211 63.63 -19.69 -19.82
C ASP A 211 63.34 -20.03 -18.35
N ALA A 212 64.36 -20.52 -17.65
CA ALA A 212 64.40 -20.62 -16.18
C ALA A 212 65.27 -19.49 -15.58
N ALA A 213 65.29 -18.31 -16.21
CA ALA A 213 66.14 -17.18 -15.80
C ALA A 213 65.44 -15.81 -15.92
N ALA A 214 64.12 -15.76 -15.70
CA ALA A 214 63.34 -14.52 -15.72
C ALA A 214 62.46 -14.29 -14.47
N ASP A 215 62.58 -15.11 -13.42
CA ASP A 215 61.76 -15.03 -12.19
C ASP A 215 62.51 -14.55 -10.94
N ALA A 216 63.74 -14.04 -11.07
CA ALA A 216 64.52 -13.54 -9.93
C ALA A 216 64.47 -12.00 -9.75
N ASP A 217 64.05 -11.22 -10.75
CA ASP A 217 63.95 -9.75 -10.65
C ASP A 217 62.54 -9.24 -10.28
N ALA A 218 61.50 -10.07 -10.37
CA ALA A 218 60.13 -9.68 -10.02
C ALA A 218 59.83 -9.73 -8.50
N ALA A 219 60.71 -10.35 -7.70
CA ALA A 219 60.53 -10.46 -6.24
C ALA A 219 61.17 -9.29 -5.47
N ALA A 220 62.09 -8.53 -6.07
CA ALA A 220 62.76 -7.40 -5.41
C ALA A 220 61.96 -6.08 -5.47
N ASP A 221 61.13 -5.90 -6.51
CA ASP A 221 60.28 -4.70 -6.67
C ASP A 221 58.97 -4.77 -5.85
N ALA A 222 58.59 -5.96 -5.35
CA ALA A 222 57.39 -6.15 -4.54
C ALA A 222 57.57 -5.71 -3.08
N ASP A 223 58.76 -5.88 -2.50
CA ASP A 223 59.06 -5.46 -1.12
C ASP A 223 59.28 -3.95 -1.00
N ALA A 224 59.90 -3.31 -2.00
CA ALA A 224 60.11 -1.85 -1.99
C ALA A 224 58.79 -1.06 -2.13
N ALA A 225 57.77 -1.62 -2.81
CA ALA A 225 56.45 -1.01 -2.92
C ALA A 225 55.58 -1.23 -1.67
N ALA A 226 55.83 -2.30 -0.90
CA ALA A 226 55.13 -2.59 0.34
C ALA A 226 55.60 -1.67 1.49
N ASP A 227 56.89 -1.39 1.59
CA ASP A 227 57.44 -0.48 2.61
C ASP A 227 57.06 0.99 2.35
N ALA A 228 57.02 1.44 1.09
CA ALA A 228 56.54 2.77 0.73
C ALA A 228 55.04 2.99 1.01
N ALA A 229 54.24 1.91 0.95
CA ALA A 229 52.81 1.94 1.30
C ALA A 229 52.58 1.92 2.82
N ALA A 230 53.47 1.27 3.58
CA ALA A 230 53.44 1.25 5.04
C ALA A 230 53.82 2.61 5.65
N ASP A 231 54.83 3.29 5.11
CA ASP A 231 55.25 4.62 5.56
C ASP A 231 54.22 5.72 5.19
N ALA A 232 53.53 5.59 4.05
CA ALA A 232 52.42 6.48 3.68
C ALA A 232 51.17 6.27 4.56
N ALA A 233 50.95 5.04 5.06
CA ALA A 233 49.87 4.73 6.00
C ALA A 233 50.17 5.18 7.44
N ALA A 234 51.44 5.21 7.84
CA ALA A 234 51.88 5.74 9.14
C ALA A 234 51.84 7.28 9.19
N ALA A 235 52.07 7.96 8.06
CA ALA A 235 52.01 9.43 7.97
C ALA A 235 50.58 10.02 8.02
N ASP A 236 49.53 9.22 7.76
CA ASP A 236 48.12 9.63 7.87
C ASP A 236 47.50 9.31 9.25
N ALA A 237 48.23 8.59 10.11
CA ALA A 237 47.75 8.13 11.41
C ALA A 237 47.85 9.17 12.54
N ASP A 238 48.63 10.24 12.35
CA ASP A 238 48.87 11.28 13.37
C ASP A 238 48.19 12.63 13.08
N GLN A 239 47.34 12.69 12.04
CA GLN A 239 46.36 13.77 11.97
C GLN A 239 45.14 13.36 12.78
N PRO A 240 44.74 14.11 13.83
CA PRO A 240 43.46 13.84 14.47
C PRO A 240 42.40 13.92 13.37
N ARG A 241 41.79 12.77 13.03
CA ARG A 241 40.64 12.72 12.12
C ARG A 241 39.62 13.69 12.70
N ALA A 242 39.56 14.87 12.11
CA ALA A 242 38.60 15.88 12.51
C ALA A 242 37.23 15.25 12.26
N TRP A 243 36.61 14.75 13.32
CA TRP A 243 35.22 14.34 13.30
C TRP A 243 34.46 15.52 12.69
N PRO A 244 33.64 15.30 11.64
CA PRO A 244 32.91 16.40 11.04
C PRO A 244 32.22 17.14 12.16
N SER A 245 32.62 18.40 12.39
CA SER A 245 32.11 19.21 13.49
C SER A 245 30.60 19.04 13.51
N LEU A 246 30.03 18.75 14.68
CA LEU A 246 28.58 18.76 14.93
C LEU A 246 28.07 20.20 14.79
N GLY A 247 28.24 20.78 13.59
CA GLY A 247 27.64 22.01 13.19
C GLY A 247 26.15 21.76 13.26
N SER A 248 25.50 22.42 14.23
CA SER A 248 24.06 22.53 14.36
C SER A 248 23.44 22.47 12.97
N LEU A 249 22.59 21.47 12.71
CA LEU A 249 21.89 21.38 11.44
C LEU A 249 21.35 22.77 11.13
N GLY A 250 21.79 23.37 10.03
CA GLY A 250 21.35 24.71 9.67
C GLY A 250 19.82 24.71 9.73
N ARG A 251 19.19 25.73 10.33
CA ARG A 251 17.74 25.75 10.58
C ARG A 251 16.92 25.33 9.35
N ARG A 252 17.40 25.69 8.15
CA ARG A 252 16.84 25.28 6.85
C ARG A 252 16.91 23.78 6.58
N GLN A 253 17.99 23.10 6.94
CA GLN A 253 18.15 21.65 6.78
C GLN A 253 17.31 20.88 7.80
N LEU A 254 17.24 21.35 9.05
CA LEU A 254 16.33 20.78 10.05
C LEU A 254 14.87 20.93 9.60
N LEU A 255 14.46 22.14 9.21
CA LEU A 255 13.10 22.41 8.70
C LEU A 255 12.76 21.53 7.49
N ARG A 256 13.65 21.44 6.50
CA ARG A 256 13.43 20.56 5.33
C ARG A 256 13.26 19.11 5.73
N ARG A 257 14.06 18.60 6.66
CA ARG A 257 13.97 17.20 7.13
C ARG A 257 12.70 16.95 7.94
N SER A 258 12.32 17.87 8.81
CA SER A 258 11.06 17.80 9.56
C SER A 258 9.86 17.83 8.64
N LEU A 259 9.87 18.71 7.62
CA LEU A 259 8.81 18.77 6.61
C LEU A 259 8.74 17.48 5.78
N THR A 260 9.88 16.92 5.36
CA THR A 260 9.91 15.64 4.65
C THR A 260 9.43 14.49 5.53
N GLY A 261 9.88 14.40 6.78
CA GLY A 261 9.43 13.38 7.73
C GLY A 261 7.93 13.48 8.02
N ALA A 262 7.41 14.70 8.20
CA ALA A 262 5.98 14.95 8.36
C ALA A 262 5.19 14.54 7.11
N ALA A 263 5.65 14.90 5.91
CA ALA A 263 4.98 14.53 4.66
C ALA A 263 4.93 13.01 4.44
N LEU A 264 6.02 12.30 4.75
CA LEU A 264 6.05 10.83 4.69
C LEU A 264 5.16 10.21 5.76
N GLY A 265 5.19 10.75 6.99
CA GLY A 265 4.31 10.32 8.07
C GLY A 265 2.83 10.46 7.71
N VAL A 266 2.44 11.57 7.07
CA VAL A 266 1.08 11.76 6.53
C VAL A 266 0.81 10.74 5.42
N GLY A 267 1.69 10.57 4.44
CA GLY A 267 1.48 9.63 3.33
C GLY A 267 1.29 8.19 3.79
N PHE A 268 2.22 7.64 4.57
CA PHE A 268 2.14 6.27 5.09
C PHE A 268 1.03 6.11 6.13
N GLY A 269 0.87 7.10 7.01
CA GLY A 269 -0.17 7.09 8.03
C GLY A 269 -1.56 7.07 7.40
N SER A 270 -1.81 7.89 6.38
CA SER A 270 -3.09 7.90 5.66
C SER A 270 -3.31 6.64 4.84
N ALA A 271 -2.30 6.07 4.19
CA ALA A 271 -2.43 4.80 3.48
C ALA A 271 -2.76 3.64 4.44
N GLY A 272 -2.05 3.55 5.57
CA GLY A 272 -2.30 2.56 6.61
C GLY A 272 -3.68 2.74 7.24
N TYR A 273 -4.06 3.98 7.56
CA TYR A 273 -5.40 4.31 8.03
C TYR A 273 -6.47 3.84 7.02
N GLY A 274 -6.31 4.19 5.76
CA GLY A 274 -7.31 3.89 4.74
C GLY A 274 -7.46 2.40 4.50
N ALA A 275 -6.37 1.64 4.55
CA ALA A 275 -6.38 0.19 4.33
C ALA A 275 -6.96 -0.59 5.52
N LEU A 276 -6.70 -0.14 6.75
CA LEU A 276 -7.09 -0.88 7.96
C LEU A 276 -8.46 -0.44 8.50
N PHE A 277 -8.74 0.87 8.45
CA PHE A 277 -9.90 1.49 9.09
C PHE A 277 -10.83 2.14 8.08
N GLY A 278 -10.34 3.07 7.26
CA GLY A 278 -11.18 3.90 6.40
C GLY A 278 -12.03 3.11 5.41
N ARG A 279 -11.52 1.99 4.88
CA ARG A 279 -12.30 1.12 3.98
C ARG A 279 -13.47 0.38 4.64
N ARG A 280 -13.60 0.46 5.97
CA ARG A 280 -14.65 -0.19 6.77
C ARG A 280 -15.46 0.80 7.61
N ASP A 281 -15.23 2.10 7.40
CA ASP A 281 -15.91 3.19 8.10
C ASP A 281 -17.25 3.49 7.44
N TYR A 282 -18.17 2.53 7.52
CA TYR A 282 -19.42 2.55 6.76
C TYR A 282 -20.45 3.53 7.32
N GLU A 283 -21.09 4.29 6.43
CA GLU A 283 -22.12 5.27 6.79
C GLU A 283 -23.48 4.97 6.13
N ILE A 284 -24.56 5.42 6.78
CA ILE A 284 -25.88 5.56 6.14
C ILE A 284 -26.11 7.04 5.82
N THR A 285 -25.95 7.42 4.56
CA THR A 285 -26.13 8.81 4.10
C THR A 285 -27.59 9.05 3.74
N ARG A 286 -28.30 9.88 4.50
CA ARG A 286 -29.72 10.21 4.24
C ARG A 286 -29.84 11.44 3.36
N VAL A 287 -30.55 11.31 2.24
CA VAL A 287 -30.63 12.37 1.21
C VAL A 287 -32.10 12.64 0.86
N PRO A 288 -32.70 13.72 1.38
CA PRO A 288 -34.03 14.12 0.94
C PRO A 288 -33.95 14.71 -0.48
N VAL A 289 -34.79 14.22 -1.39
CA VAL A 289 -34.86 14.69 -2.78
C VAL A 289 -36.29 15.07 -3.13
N PRO A 290 -36.56 16.35 -3.43
CA PRO A 290 -37.88 16.79 -3.83
C PRO A 290 -38.19 16.35 -5.27
N ILE A 291 -39.27 15.61 -5.44
CA ILE A 291 -39.71 15.07 -6.74
C ILE A 291 -40.97 15.81 -7.20
N ALA A 292 -40.86 16.51 -8.33
CA ALA A 292 -42.01 17.17 -8.95
C ALA A 292 -43.05 16.14 -9.39
N GLY A 293 -44.32 16.40 -9.07
CA GLY A 293 -45.43 15.48 -9.38
C GLY A 293 -45.48 14.22 -8.50
N LEU A 294 -44.70 14.16 -7.41
CA LEU A 294 -44.78 13.06 -6.46
C LEU A 294 -46.12 13.10 -5.71
N SER A 295 -46.81 11.95 -5.66
CA SER A 295 -48.01 11.80 -4.83
C SER A 295 -47.70 12.11 -3.37
N PRO A 296 -48.52 12.92 -2.66
CA PRO A 296 -48.32 13.21 -1.24
C PRO A 296 -48.27 11.96 -0.34
N ARG A 297 -48.83 10.82 -0.80
CA ARG A 297 -48.76 9.54 -0.09
C ARG A 297 -47.37 8.91 -0.10
N LEU A 298 -46.49 9.36 -1.00
CA LEU A 298 -45.11 8.88 -1.13
C LEU A 298 -44.09 9.82 -0.49
N ASP A 299 -44.55 10.88 0.19
CA ASP A 299 -43.65 11.70 0.99
C ASP A 299 -43.04 10.85 2.11
N GLY A 300 -41.71 10.75 2.11
CA GLY A 300 -40.98 9.85 3.00
C GLY A 300 -40.72 8.45 2.43
N TYR A 301 -41.02 8.17 1.16
CA TYR A 301 -40.65 6.91 0.52
C TYR A 301 -39.12 6.76 0.43
N ARG A 302 -38.58 5.61 0.86
CA ARG A 302 -37.13 5.40 1.06
C ARG A 302 -36.55 4.40 0.08
N ILE A 303 -35.62 4.88 -0.74
CA ILE A 303 -34.80 4.07 -1.65
C ILE A 303 -33.41 3.93 -1.02
N ALA A 304 -33.03 2.71 -0.62
CA ALA A 304 -31.66 2.43 -0.23
C ALA A 304 -30.83 2.02 -1.45
N GLN A 305 -29.79 2.79 -1.73
CA GLN A 305 -28.81 2.52 -2.78
C GLN A 305 -27.52 1.99 -2.18
N ILE A 306 -27.03 0.89 -2.75
CA ILE A 306 -25.67 0.39 -2.56
C ILE A 306 -25.03 0.22 -3.94
N SER A 307 -23.78 0.63 -4.08
CA SER A 307 -23.07 0.64 -5.37
C SER A 307 -21.62 0.23 -5.16
N ASP A 308 -20.95 -0.22 -6.22
CA ASP A 308 -19.49 -0.38 -6.26
C ASP A 308 -19.01 -1.26 -5.09
N VAL A 309 -19.62 -2.43 -4.93
CA VAL A 309 -19.28 -3.38 -3.87
C VAL A 309 -17.96 -4.07 -4.18
N HIS A 310 -17.67 -4.35 -5.47
CA HIS A 310 -16.43 -5.00 -5.90
C HIS A 310 -16.08 -6.27 -5.11
N PHE A 311 -17.02 -7.22 -4.99
CA PHE A 311 -16.66 -8.53 -4.44
C PHE A 311 -15.47 -9.11 -5.21
N GLY A 312 -14.43 -9.49 -4.47
CA GLY A 312 -13.11 -9.74 -5.03
C GLY A 312 -12.09 -10.10 -3.95
N THR A 313 -10.81 -10.03 -4.32
CA THR A 313 -9.67 -10.40 -3.45
C THR A 313 -9.69 -9.73 -2.07
N TYR A 314 -10.17 -8.49 -1.98
CA TYR A 314 -10.14 -7.69 -0.76
C TYR A 314 -11.52 -7.46 -0.11
N VAL A 315 -12.60 -7.83 -0.81
CA VAL A 315 -13.99 -7.59 -0.37
C VAL A 315 -14.76 -8.90 -0.42
N GLY A 316 -15.31 -9.32 0.72
CA GLY A 316 -15.97 -10.61 0.86
C GLY A 316 -16.99 -10.64 1.99
N ASP A 317 -16.99 -11.72 2.78
CA ASP A 317 -17.99 -11.93 3.84
C ASP A 317 -18.06 -10.84 4.92
N PRO A 318 -16.95 -10.21 5.38
CA PRO A 318 -17.05 -9.10 6.33
C PRO A 318 -17.87 -7.94 5.79
N GLU A 319 -17.60 -7.53 4.55
CA GLU A 319 -18.29 -6.42 3.89
C GLU A 319 -19.75 -6.77 3.60
N LEU A 320 -20.03 -8.02 3.19
CA LEU A 320 -21.39 -8.52 3.05
C LEU A 320 -22.20 -8.38 4.35
N ARG A 321 -21.63 -8.84 5.48
CA ARG A 321 -22.31 -8.75 6.78
C ARG A 321 -22.59 -7.30 7.19
N SER A 322 -21.62 -6.41 6.99
CA SER A 322 -21.79 -4.97 7.25
C SER A 322 -22.90 -4.38 6.38
N ALA A 323 -22.93 -4.69 5.08
CA ALA A 323 -23.96 -4.20 4.18
C ALA A 323 -25.36 -4.64 4.61
N VAL A 324 -25.53 -5.91 4.98
CA VAL A 324 -26.82 -6.45 5.47
C VAL A 324 -27.24 -5.79 6.78
N ALA A 325 -26.31 -5.54 7.71
CA ALA A 325 -26.61 -4.87 8.97
C ALA A 325 -27.08 -3.42 8.74
N LEU A 326 -26.38 -2.66 7.91
CA LEU A 326 -26.71 -1.28 7.58
C LEU A 326 -28.03 -1.19 6.79
N MET A 327 -28.26 -2.11 5.86
CA MET A 327 -29.50 -2.17 5.09
C MET A 327 -30.70 -2.46 6.01
N ARG A 328 -30.53 -3.34 6.99
CA ARG A 328 -31.54 -3.61 8.03
C ARG A 328 -31.82 -2.38 8.88
N GLU A 329 -30.80 -1.61 9.25
CA GLU A 329 -30.95 -0.36 10.01
C GLU A 329 -31.70 0.71 9.19
N ALA A 330 -31.38 0.83 7.90
CA ALA A 330 -32.01 1.79 6.99
C ALA A 330 -33.52 1.55 6.79
N ARG A 331 -33.96 0.29 6.95
CA ARG A 331 -35.37 -0.15 6.80
C ARG A 331 -36.04 0.33 5.50
N PRO A 332 -35.43 0.20 4.31
CA PRO A 332 -35.92 0.85 3.10
C PRO A 332 -37.22 0.24 2.56
N ASP A 333 -37.91 1.02 1.72
CA ASP A 333 -39.08 0.56 0.96
C ASP A 333 -38.65 -0.13 -0.35
N LEU A 334 -37.51 0.29 -0.92
CA LEU A 334 -36.86 -0.31 -2.09
C LEU A 334 -35.35 -0.39 -1.87
N ILE A 335 -34.73 -1.50 -2.28
CA ILE A 335 -33.27 -1.63 -2.34
C ILE A 335 -32.83 -1.62 -3.81
N VAL A 336 -31.81 -0.81 -4.13
CA VAL A 336 -31.21 -0.75 -5.47
C VAL A 336 -29.70 -0.98 -5.41
N LEU A 337 -29.20 -1.85 -6.28
CA LEU A 337 -27.79 -2.13 -6.51
C LEU A 337 -27.41 -1.52 -7.84
N THR A 338 -26.58 -0.46 -7.83
CA THR A 338 -26.34 0.38 -9.00
C THR A 338 -25.03 0.10 -9.73
N GLY A 339 -24.64 -1.17 -9.85
CA GLY A 339 -23.50 -1.62 -10.65
C GLY A 339 -22.16 -1.74 -9.89
N ASP A 340 -21.18 -2.32 -10.56
CA ASP A 340 -19.84 -2.66 -10.06
C ASP A 340 -19.89 -3.56 -8.82
N LEU A 341 -20.60 -4.67 -8.96
CA LEU A 341 -20.90 -5.60 -7.88
C LEU A 341 -19.79 -6.64 -7.71
N LEU A 342 -19.19 -7.07 -8.82
CA LEU A 342 -17.96 -7.89 -8.83
C LEU A 342 -16.77 -7.06 -9.30
N ASP A 343 -15.57 -7.39 -8.82
CA ASP A 343 -14.38 -6.63 -9.18
C ASP A 343 -13.79 -7.01 -10.55
N HIS A 344 -13.46 -8.29 -10.76
CA HIS A 344 -12.79 -8.73 -11.99
C HIS A 344 -12.92 -10.22 -12.35
N ASP A 345 -13.50 -11.06 -11.48
CA ASP A 345 -13.57 -12.51 -11.70
C ASP A 345 -14.98 -13.04 -11.34
N PRO A 346 -15.61 -13.83 -12.22
CA PRO A 346 -16.95 -14.37 -11.95
C PRO A 346 -16.96 -15.37 -10.78
N ALA A 347 -15.82 -15.91 -10.36
CA ALA A 347 -15.71 -16.76 -9.17
C ALA A 347 -16.19 -16.08 -7.89
N TYR A 348 -16.26 -14.74 -7.87
CA TYR A 348 -16.78 -13.98 -6.74
C TYR A 348 -18.32 -13.82 -6.73
N ALA A 349 -19.02 -14.26 -7.79
CA ALA A 349 -20.48 -14.20 -7.90
C ALA A 349 -21.26 -14.82 -6.71
N PRO A 350 -20.80 -15.91 -6.05
CA PRO A 350 -21.51 -16.48 -4.91
C PRO A 350 -21.69 -15.52 -3.72
N TRP A 351 -20.75 -14.58 -3.49
CA TRP A 351 -20.92 -13.56 -2.44
C TRP A 351 -22.04 -12.58 -2.80
N LEU A 352 -22.10 -12.15 -4.06
CA LEU A 352 -23.18 -11.31 -4.56
C LEU A 352 -24.55 -11.99 -4.41
N GLY A 353 -24.67 -13.25 -4.84
CA GLY A 353 -25.91 -14.01 -4.69
C GLY A 353 -26.40 -14.09 -3.24
N ARG A 354 -25.47 -14.31 -2.28
CA ARG A 354 -25.80 -14.30 -0.83
C ARG A 354 -26.23 -12.92 -0.35
N MET A 355 -25.57 -11.84 -0.78
CA MET A 355 -25.95 -10.47 -0.42
C MET A 355 -27.35 -10.14 -0.91
N VAL A 356 -27.63 -10.41 -2.20
CA VAL A 356 -28.94 -10.13 -2.80
C VAL A 356 -30.04 -10.94 -2.11
N ARG A 357 -29.80 -12.22 -1.82
CA ARG A 357 -30.74 -13.04 -1.05
C ARG A 357 -31.02 -12.46 0.33
N ALA A 358 -29.97 -12.08 1.06
CA ALA A 358 -30.13 -11.48 2.37
C ALA A 358 -30.92 -10.16 2.32
N PHE A 359 -30.74 -9.34 1.28
CA PHE A 359 -31.55 -8.13 1.07
C PHE A 359 -33.01 -8.44 0.74
N THR A 360 -33.27 -9.46 -0.09
CA THR A 360 -34.63 -9.92 -0.39
C THR A 360 -35.33 -10.41 0.88
N GLU A 361 -34.62 -11.14 1.76
CA GLU A 361 -35.12 -11.64 3.04
C GLU A 361 -35.42 -10.54 4.07
N LEU A 362 -34.88 -9.32 3.91
CA LEU A 362 -35.31 -8.16 4.70
C LEU A 362 -36.74 -7.73 4.40
N GLY A 363 -37.30 -8.15 3.26
CA GLY A 363 -38.67 -7.86 2.84
C GLY A 363 -38.95 -6.38 2.51
N PRO A 364 -38.09 -5.65 1.76
CA PRO A 364 -38.44 -4.32 1.29
C PRO A 364 -39.71 -4.37 0.44
N ARG A 365 -40.60 -3.41 0.64
CA ARG A 365 -41.94 -3.36 0.04
C ARG A 365 -41.93 -3.55 -1.48
N ASP A 366 -41.05 -2.85 -2.18
CA ASP A 366 -40.90 -2.89 -3.63
C ASP A 366 -39.75 -3.81 -4.08
N GLY A 367 -39.15 -4.58 -3.17
CA GLY A 367 -38.15 -5.59 -3.48
C GLY A 367 -36.72 -5.05 -3.64
N VAL A 368 -35.89 -5.84 -4.33
CA VAL A 368 -34.48 -5.54 -4.64
C VAL A 368 -34.32 -5.42 -6.15
N VAL A 369 -33.61 -4.39 -6.61
CA VAL A 369 -33.35 -4.14 -8.03
C VAL A 369 -31.87 -4.02 -8.31
N VAL A 370 -31.42 -4.58 -9.42
CA VAL A 370 -30.01 -4.59 -9.84
C VAL A 370 -29.88 -4.05 -11.27
N ILE A 371 -28.87 -3.22 -11.48
CA ILE A 371 -28.34 -2.89 -12.81
C ILE A 371 -26.84 -3.23 -12.85
N PRO A 372 -26.26 -3.54 -14.03
CA PRO A 372 -24.82 -3.76 -14.16
C PRO A 372 -24.04 -2.43 -14.21
N GLY A 373 -22.79 -2.47 -13.75
CA GLY A 373 -21.77 -1.45 -14.00
C GLY A 373 -20.68 -1.97 -14.95
N ASN A 374 -19.63 -1.18 -15.17
CA ASN A 374 -18.54 -1.56 -16.09
C ASN A 374 -17.69 -2.73 -15.57
N HIS A 375 -17.42 -2.82 -14.27
CA HIS A 375 -16.66 -3.94 -13.70
C HIS A 375 -17.42 -5.26 -13.79
N ASP A 376 -18.75 -5.23 -13.76
CA ASP A 376 -19.56 -6.42 -13.96
C ASP A 376 -19.35 -7.01 -15.38
N TYR A 377 -19.10 -6.17 -16.39
CA TYR A 377 -18.69 -6.64 -17.72
C TYR A 377 -17.30 -7.27 -17.73
N TYR A 378 -16.33 -6.65 -17.03
CA TYR A 378 -14.98 -7.19 -16.91
C TYR A 378 -14.94 -8.55 -16.20
N ALA A 379 -15.78 -8.71 -15.17
CA ALA A 379 -15.92 -9.93 -14.40
C ALA A 379 -16.82 -11.00 -15.06
N GLY A 380 -17.55 -10.66 -16.12
CA GLY A 380 -18.54 -11.57 -16.73
C GLY A 380 -19.96 -11.27 -16.27
N VAL A 381 -20.61 -10.36 -16.98
CA VAL A 381 -21.92 -9.77 -16.63
C VAL A 381 -23.01 -10.83 -16.47
N ASP A 382 -22.97 -11.92 -17.26
CA ASP A 382 -23.98 -12.97 -17.19
C ASP A 382 -24.01 -13.66 -15.82
N ALA A 383 -22.83 -13.87 -15.20
CA ALA A 383 -22.75 -14.41 -13.85
C ALA A 383 -23.40 -13.46 -12.84
N VAL A 384 -23.09 -12.15 -12.92
CA VAL A 384 -23.66 -11.10 -12.07
C VAL A 384 -25.18 -11.08 -12.18
N LEU A 385 -25.72 -11.08 -13.40
CA LEU A 385 -27.15 -11.02 -13.63
C LEU A 385 -27.84 -12.33 -13.23
N SER A 386 -27.21 -13.50 -13.41
CA SER A 386 -27.77 -14.79 -12.99
C SER A 386 -27.90 -14.87 -11.47
N VAL A 387 -26.81 -14.67 -10.74
CA VAL A 387 -26.82 -14.78 -9.26
C VAL A 387 -27.71 -13.73 -8.61
N SER A 388 -27.84 -12.56 -9.24
CA SER A 388 -28.78 -11.52 -8.78
C SER A 388 -30.23 -11.98 -8.88
N ARG A 389 -30.63 -12.60 -10.00
CA ARG A 389 -31.98 -13.17 -10.16
C ARG A 389 -32.22 -14.34 -9.23
N GLU A 390 -31.24 -15.24 -9.07
CA GLU A 390 -31.30 -16.37 -8.13
C GLU A 390 -31.37 -15.93 -6.66
N GLY A 391 -30.84 -14.75 -6.35
CA GLY A 391 -30.99 -14.07 -5.05
C GLY A 391 -32.35 -13.39 -4.86
N GLY A 392 -33.20 -13.34 -5.89
CA GLY A 392 -34.54 -12.75 -5.84
C GLY A 392 -34.62 -11.28 -6.28
N ALA A 393 -33.55 -10.69 -6.82
CA ALA A 393 -33.61 -9.34 -7.36
C ALA A 393 -34.27 -9.29 -8.74
N THR A 394 -34.93 -8.16 -9.02
CA THR A 394 -35.32 -7.78 -10.38
C THR A 394 -34.13 -7.11 -11.07
N VAL A 395 -33.67 -7.65 -12.19
CA VAL A 395 -32.64 -7.01 -13.02
C VAL A 395 -33.33 -6.07 -14.02
N LEU A 396 -32.89 -4.82 -14.08
CA LEU A 396 -33.31 -3.86 -15.11
C LEU A 396 -32.14 -3.54 -16.04
N ARG A 397 -32.30 -3.79 -17.34
CA ARG A 397 -31.29 -3.45 -18.35
C ARG A 397 -31.99 -2.91 -19.59
N ASN A 398 -31.99 -1.58 -19.73
CA ASN A 398 -32.82 -0.83 -20.67
C ASN A 398 -34.31 -1.22 -20.56
N GLN A 399 -34.77 -1.28 -19.31
CA GLN A 399 -36.11 -1.71 -18.91
C GLN A 399 -36.61 -0.84 -17.76
N SER A 400 -37.91 -0.89 -17.52
CA SER A 400 -38.55 -0.20 -16.40
C SER A 400 -39.61 -1.05 -15.75
N ARG A 401 -39.97 -0.68 -14.52
CA ARG A 401 -41.16 -1.17 -13.83
C ARG A 401 -41.75 -0.05 -12.99
N LEU A 402 -43.01 -0.22 -12.62
CA LEU A 402 -43.65 0.68 -11.66
C LEU A 402 -43.35 0.20 -10.23
N ILE A 403 -43.11 1.15 -9.34
CA ILE A 403 -42.96 0.94 -7.90
C ILE A 403 -43.96 1.83 -7.15
N ALA A 404 -44.01 1.73 -5.82
CA ALA A 404 -44.76 2.65 -4.99
C ALA A 404 -46.25 2.73 -5.40
N GLU A 405 -46.88 1.57 -5.53
CA GLU A 405 -48.29 1.40 -5.96
C GLU A 405 -48.60 1.92 -7.39
N GLY A 406 -47.59 2.08 -8.25
CA GLY A 406 -47.81 2.54 -9.63
C GLY A 406 -47.51 4.03 -9.85
N HIS A 407 -47.12 4.75 -8.81
CA HIS A 407 -46.96 6.21 -8.86
C HIS A 407 -45.55 6.68 -9.25
N VAL A 408 -44.56 5.79 -9.30
CA VAL A 408 -43.19 6.11 -9.72
C VAL A 408 -42.71 5.06 -10.72
N ALA A 409 -42.09 5.51 -11.79
CA ALA A 409 -41.41 4.63 -12.73
C ALA A 409 -39.94 4.46 -12.32
N LEU A 410 -39.56 3.23 -11.97
CA LEU A 410 -38.17 2.86 -11.79
C LEU A 410 -37.60 2.37 -13.11
N VAL A 411 -36.59 3.06 -13.61
CA VAL A 411 -35.99 2.83 -14.92
C VAL A 411 -34.55 2.38 -14.71
N GLY A 412 -34.12 1.29 -15.34
CA GLY A 412 -32.72 0.86 -15.32
C GLY A 412 -32.17 0.80 -16.73
N VAL A 413 -31.03 1.45 -16.96
CA VAL A 413 -30.30 1.41 -18.23
C VAL A 413 -29.01 0.61 -18.07
N ASP A 414 -28.50 0.12 -19.19
CA ASP A 414 -27.22 -0.59 -19.24
C ASP A 414 -26.03 0.38 -19.07
N ASP A 415 -24.85 -0.15 -18.76
CA ASP A 415 -23.66 0.68 -18.54
C ASP A 415 -23.12 1.34 -19.82
N VAL A 416 -22.60 2.56 -19.70
CA VAL A 416 -22.06 3.37 -20.81
C VAL A 416 -20.93 2.64 -21.54
N TRP A 417 -20.11 1.86 -20.81
CA TRP A 417 -18.94 1.20 -21.37
C TRP A 417 -19.30 -0.11 -22.07
N ALA A 418 -20.47 -0.69 -21.80
CA ALA A 418 -20.94 -1.90 -22.48
C ALA A 418 -20.95 -1.72 -24.00
N ARG A 419 -21.51 -0.61 -24.51
CA ARG A 419 -21.48 -0.29 -25.95
C ARG A 419 -20.09 0.08 -26.43
N ARG A 420 -19.36 0.87 -25.64
CA ARG A 420 -18.02 1.35 -26.01
C ARG A 420 -17.03 0.21 -26.24
N ASN A 421 -17.15 -0.87 -25.48
CA ASN A 421 -16.27 -2.02 -25.55
C ASN A 421 -16.79 -3.13 -26.48
N GLY A 422 -18.05 -3.03 -26.93
CA GLY A 422 -18.70 -4.03 -27.78
C GLY A 422 -19.32 -5.21 -27.01
N ASP A 423 -19.40 -5.10 -25.68
CA ASP A 423 -19.84 -6.17 -24.77
C ASP A 423 -21.36 -6.09 -24.46
N GLY A 424 -22.03 -5.03 -24.90
CA GLY A 424 -23.47 -4.86 -24.70
C GLY A 424 -24.09 -3.71 -25.48
N PRO A 425 -25.43 -3.53 -25.39
CA PRO A 425 -26.15 -2.48 -26.08
C PRO A 425 -25.85 -1.08 -25.53
N GLY A 426 -25.32 -0.96 -24.30
CA GLY A 426 -25.16 0.33 -23.61
C GLY A 426 -26.50 0.98 -23.25
N PRO A 427 -26.47 2.16 -22.63
CA PRO A 427 -27.68 2.80 -22.13
C PRO A 427 -28.63 3.17 -23.28
N ASP A 428 -29.91 2.89 -23.07
CA ASP A 428 -31.00 3.22 -23.97
C ASP A 428 -32.23 3.63 -23.15
N LEU A 429 -32.27 4.90 -22.76
CA LEU A 429 -33.35 5.47 -21.96
C LEU A 429 -34.68 5.43 -22.72
N ALA A 430 -34.67 5.74 -24.02
CA ALA A 430 -35.87 5.77 -24.85
C ALA A 430 -36.55 4.39 -24.87
N ARG A 431 -35.78 3.32 -25.07
CA ARG A 431 -36.28 1.95 -24.95
C ARG A 431 -36.76 1.63 -23.55
N ALA A 432 -36.01 2.03 -22.52
CA ALA A 432 -36.34 1.72 -21.14
C ALA A 432 -37.69 2.33 -20.71
N VAL A 433 -38.10 3.47 -21.29
CA VAL A 433 -39.35 4.16 -20.96
C VAL A 433 -40.49 3.94 -21.96
N ALA A 434 -40.30 3.12 -23.01
CA ALA A 434 -41.22 3.00 -24.15
C ALA A 434 -42.66 2.54 -23.81
N GLY A 435 -42.94 2.10 -22.59
CA GLY A 435 -44.27 1.73 -22.10
C GLY A 435 -44.72 2.47 -20.82
N ILE A 436 -43.99 3.51 -20.43
CA ILE A 436 -44.24 4.26 -19.19
C ILE A 436 -44.90 5.59 -19.53
N SER A 437 -45.96 5.93 -18.79
CA SER A 437 -46.60 7.25 -18.93
C SER A 437 -45.58 8.38 -18.72
N PRO A 438 -45.56 9.41 -19.58
CA PRO A 438 -44.68 10.57 -19.41
C PRO A 438 -45.03 11.40 -18.16
N ASP A 439 -46.24 11.24 -17.61
CA ASP A 439 -46.70 11.99 -16.43
C ASP A 439 -46.18 11.42 -15.11
N LEU A 440 -45.61 10.21 -15.11
CA LEU A 440 -45.05 9.61 -13.91
C LEU A 440 -43.64 10.14 -13.63
N PRO A 441 -43.31 10.50 -12.39
CA PRO A 441 -41.93 10.76 -12.01
C PRO A 441 -41.07 9.52 -12.25
N ARG A 442 -39.91 9.72 -12.87
CA ARG A 442 -38.96 8.66 -13.23
C ARG A 442 -37.74 8.72 -12.33
N VAL A 443 -37.42 7.60 -11.69
CA VAL A 443 -36.16 7.36 -11.00
C VAL A 443 -35.30 6.45 -11.86
N LEU A 444 -34.20 6.99 -12.38
CA LEU A 444 -33.26 6.30 -13.23
C LEU A 444 -32.13 5.68 -12.41
N LEU A 445 -31.90 4.39 -12.60
CA LEU A 445 -30.71 3.68 -12.18
C LEU A 445 -29.76 3.65 -13.38
N CYS A 446 -28.61 4.30 -13.24
CA CYS A 446 -27.55 4.27 -14.24
C CYS A 446 -26.22 4.30 -13.50
N HIS A 447 -25.36 3.29 -13.69
CA HIS A 447 -24.13 3.17 -12.93
C HIS A 447 -23.22 4.39 -13.11
N ASN A 448 -23.01 4.82 -14.36
CA ASN A 448 -22.06 5.89 -14.68
C ASN A 448 -22.72 7.29 -14.68
N PRO A 449 -22.30 8.22 -13.80
CA PRO A 449 -22.92 9.54 -13.70
C PRO A 449 -22.68 10.42 -14.93
N VAL A 450 -21.74 10.08 -15.82
CA VAL A 450 -21.49 10.84 -17.06
C VAL A 450 -22.67 10.80 -18.03
N TYR A 451 -23.61 9.87 -17.85
CA TYR A 451 -24.84 9.78 -18.63
C TYR A 451 -25.87 10.86 -18.23
N PHE A 452 -25.72 11.50 -17.06
CA PHE A 452 -26.72 12.41 -16.51
C PHE A 452 -27.12 13.57 -17.44
N PRO A 453 -26.20 14.25 -18.16
CA PRO A 453 -26.58 15.30 -19.11
C PRO A 453 -27.50 14.81 -20.24
N GLU A 454 -27.44 13.52 -20.60
CA GLU A 454 -28.32 12.93 -21.62
C GLU A 454 -29.71 12.60 -21.06
N ALA A 455 -29.80 12.33 -19.76
CA ALA A 455 -31.03 11.97 -19.06
C ALA A 455 -31.74 13.17 -18.40
N ALA A 456 -31.02 14.26 -18.15
CA ALA A 456 -31.55 15.49 -17.55
C ALA A 456 -32.77 16.01 -18.34
N GLY A 457 -33.75 16.55 -17.62
CA GLY A 457 -35.04 16.97 -18.17
C GLY A 457 -36.01 15.80 -18.50
N GLN A 458 -35.53 14.56 -18.64
CA GLN A 458 -36.36 13.39 -18.95
C GLN A 458 -36.67 12.50 -17.74
N VAL A 459 -35.93 12.70 -16.64
CA VAL A 459 -36.08 11.94 -15.38
C VAL A 459 -36.12 12.90 -14.19
N ALA A 460 -36.76 12.50 -13.09
CA ALA A 460 -36.78 13.32 -11.88
C ALA A 460 -35.49 13.15 -11.06
N LEU A 461 -34.96 11.92 -11.01
CA LEU A 461 -33.79 11.56 -10.23
C LEU A 461 -32.98 10.47 -10.95
N GLN A 462 -31.67 10.61 -11.03
CA GLN A 462 -30.73 9.55 -11.39
C GLN A 462 -29.90 9.13 -10.17
N LEU A 463 -29.77 7.82 -9.96
CA LEU A 463 -28.91 7.21 -8.94
C LEU A 463 -27.73 6.52 -9.63
N SER A 464 -26.52 6.95 -9.29
CA SER A 464 -25.26 6.49 -9.89
C SER A 464 -24.19 6.16 -8.84
N GLY A 465 -23.14 5.47 -9.26
CA GLY A 465 -21.94 5.13 -8.47
C GLY A 465 -20.67 5.48 -9.23
N HIS A 466 -19.83 4.49 -9.53
CA HIS A 466 -18.67 4.49 -10.44
C HIS A 466 -17.41 5.22 -9.92
N THR A 467 -17.59 6.28 -9.13
CA THR A 467 -16.52 7.25 -8.85
C THR A 467 -15.85 7.04 -7.49
N HIS A 468 -16.45 6.21 -6.64
CA HIS A 468 -16.00 5.93 -5.28
C HIS A 468 -15.78 7.17 -4.38
N GLY A 469 -16.37 8.32 -4.71
CA GLY A 469 -16.05 9.60 -4.04
C GLY A 469 -14.59 10.04 -4.20
N GLY A 470 -13.88 9.50 -5.19
CA GLY A 470 -12.45 9.67 -5.39
C GLY A 470 -11.55 8.74 -4.55
N GLN A 471 -12.14 7.89 -3.68
CA GLN A 471 -11.55 6.87 -2.81
C GLN A 471 -10.44 7.33 -1.83
N VAL A 472 -9.50 8.17 -2.27
CA VAL A 472 -8.37 8.70 -1.49
C VAL A 472 -8.27 10.21 -1.65
N ASN A 473 -8.76 10.93 -0.64
CA ASN A 473 -8.79 12.38 -0.53
C ASN A 473 -7.96 12.83 0.69
N LEU A 474 -6.86 13.55 0.46
CA LEU A 474 -5.93 14.04 1.50
C LEU A 474 -5.98 15.57 1.59
N GLY A 475 -7.15 16.11 1.95
CA GLY A 475 -7.41 17.57 1.94
C GLY A 475 -7.54 18.19 0.55
N VAL A 476 -7.13 17.46 -0.49
CA VAL A 476 -7.43 17.72 -1.90
C VAL A 476 -8.26 16.57 -2.45
N ARG A 477 -9.10 16.86 -3.46
CA ARG A 477 -10.01 15.90 -4.11
C ARG A 477 -9.62 15.74 -5.59
N PRO A 478 -8.62 14.89 -5.92
CA PRO A 478 -8.07 14.81 -7.28
C PRO A 478 -9.10 14.41 -8.33
N ALA A 479 -10.10 13.60 -7.94
CA ALA A 479 -11.18 13.17 -8.81
C ALA A 479 -11.94 14.35 -9.42
N GLU A 480 -12.13 15.45 -8.68
CA GLU A 480 -12.83 16.65 -9.17
C GLU A 480 -12.09 17.38 -10.29
N LEU A 481 -10.79 17.11 -10.46
CA LEU A 481 -10.02 17.69 -11.56
C LEU A 481 -10.34 17.03 -12.91
N VAL A 482 -10.83 15.79 -12.90
CA VAL A 482 -11.00 14.97 -14.11
C VAL A 482 -12.43 14.48 -14.32
N LEU A 483 -13.21 14.30 -13.24
CA LEU A 483 -14.60 13.85 -13.28
C LEU A 483 -15.55 15.03 -13.05
N PRO A 484 -16.65 15.13 -13.82
CA PRO A 484 -17.65 16.18 -13.64
C PRO A 484 -18.51 15.98 -12.38
N TYR A 485 -18.71 14.71 -11.98
CA TYR A 485 -19.52 14.30 -10.84
C TYR A 485 -18.68 13.31 -10.01
N VAL A 486 -18.57 13.52 -8.70
CA VAL A 486 -17.69 12.73 -7.82
C VAL A 486 -18.44 12.14 -6.64
N GLU A 487 -19.30 12.89 -5.95
CA GLU A 487 -20.15 12.36 -4.88
C GLU A 487 -21.28 13.33 -4.57
N GLY A 488 -22.35 12.83 -3.96
CA GLY A 488 -23.43 13.66 -3.44
C GLY A 488 -24.46 14.06 -4.50
N LEU A 489 -25.23 15.10 -4.17
CA LEU A 489 -26.40 15.53 -4.94
C LEU A 489 -26.05 16.68 -5.90
N TYR A 490 -26.42 16.50 -7.16
CA TYR A 490 -26.32 17.47 -8.24
C TYR A 490 -27.71 17.75 -8.83
N ARG A 491 -27.85 18.88 -9.53
CA ARG A 491 -29.10 19.28 -10.16
C ARG A 491 -28.85 19.96 -11.50
N GLU A 492 -29.58 19.52 -12.52
CA GLU A 492 -29.52 20.06 -13.89
C GLU A 492 -30.90 19.90 -14.54
N GLU A 493 -31.39 20.94 -15.23
CA GLU A 493 -32.68 20.93 -15.95
C GLU A 493 -33.90 20.44 -15.14
N GLY A 494 -33.90 20.68 -13.83
CA GLY A 494 -34.96 20.22 -12.93
C GLY A 494 -34.86 18.75 -12.50
N SER A 495 -33.90 18.00 -13.03
CA SER A 495 -33.52 16.65 -12.62
C SER A 495 -32.48 16.67 -11.51
N TYR A 496 -32.49 15.65 -10.67
CA TYR A 496 -31.46 15.39 -9.67
C TYR A 496 -30.55 14.24 -10.11
N LEU A 497 -29.27 14.32 -9.75
CA LEU A 497 -28.33 13.21 -9.80
C LEU A 497 -27.77 13.01 -8.40
N TYR A 498 -27.80 11.78 -7.91
CA TYR A 498 -27.02 11.40 -6.74
C TYR A 498 -25.89 10.44 -7.13
N VAL A 499 -24.67 10.77 -6.75
CA VAL A 499 -23.48 9.93 -6.95
C VAL A 499 -23.07 9.32 -5.62
N ASN A 500 -23.26 8.01 -5.50
CA ASN A 500 -22.92 7.21 -4.34
C ASN A 500 -21.39 7.00 -4.26
N ARG A 501 -20.85 7.10 -3.05
CA ARG A 501 -19.39 6.96 -2.79
C ARG A 501 -18.88 5.53 -2.89
N GLY A 502 -19.74 4.56 -3.20
CA GLY A 502 -19.41 3.15 -3.30
C GLY A 502 -19.26 2.50 -1.93
N PHE A 503 -19.53 1.19 -1.86
CA PHE A 503 -19.46 0.43 -0.62
C PHE A 503 -18.10 -0.28 -0.45
N GLY A 504 -17.58 -0.84 -1.53
CA GLY A 504 -16.31 -1.57 -1.56
C GLY A 504 -15.12 -0.69 -1.92
N THR A 505 -14.08 -1.30 -2.47
CA THR A 505 -12.89 -0.60 -2.97
C THR A 505 -12.52 -1.13 -4.34
N ALA A 506 -12.20 -0.23 -5.27
CA ALA A 506 -11.62 -0.58 -6.56
C ALA A 506 -10.11 -0.33 -6.55
N GLY A 507 -9.33 -1.28 -7.06
CA GLY A 507 -7.87 -1.18 -7.09
C GLY A 507 -7.24 -1.26 -5.69
N PRO A 508 -6.51 -0.23 -5.19
CA PRO A 508 -5.93 -0.26 -3.86
C PRO A 508 -7.01 -0.41 -2.78
N PRO A 509 -6.89 -1.37 -1.84
CA PRO A 509 -7.92 -1.63 -0.83
C PRO A 509 -7.84 -0.61 0.32
N ALA A 510 -7.97 0.68 0.02
CA ALA A 510 -7.86 1.75 1.00
C ALA A 510 -8.81 2.91 0.68
N ARG A 511 -9.47 3.45 1.70
CA ARG A 511 -10.31 4.66 1.60
C ARG A 511 -9.86 5.75 2.58
N VAL A 512 -9.69 6.98 2.11
CA VAL A 512 -9.36 8.13 2.95
C VAL A 512 -10.19 9.32 2.50
N GLY A 513 -10.93 9.97 3.41
CA GLY A 513 -11.76 11.13 3.06
C GLY A 513 -12.86 10.83 2.03
N ALA A 514 -13.27 9.57 1.92
CA ALA A 514 -14.37 9.06 1.09
C ALA A 514 -14.96 7.80 1.77
N PRO A 515 -15.61 7.96 2.94
CA PRO A 515 -16.13 6.82 3.69
C PRO A 515 -17.14 6.04 2.83
N PRO A 516 -17.09 4.70 2.85
CA PRO A 516 -18.02 3.88 2.11
C PRO A 516 -19.45 4.05 2.65
N GLU A 517 -20.46 3.98 1.78
CA GLU A 517 -21.83 4.32 2.18
C GLU A 517 -22.91 3.39 1.62
N ILE A 518 -24.01 3.32 2.37
CA ILE A 518 -25.34 3.06 1.82
C ILE A 518 -26.08 4.39 1.82
N THR A 519 -26.65 4.79 0.69
CA THR A 519 -27.45 6.01 0.61
C THR A 519 -28.90 5.68 0.81
N LEU A 520 -29.57 6.37 1.73
CA LEU A 520 -31.01 6.33 1.91
C LEU A 520 -31.62 7.59 1.30
N THR A 521 -32.03 7.50 0.05
CA THR A 521 -32.73 8.58 -0.65
C THR A 521 -34.18 8.61 -0.21
N VAL A 522 -34.60 9.75 0.35
CA VAL A 522 -35.97 9.97 0.82
C VAL A 522 -36.67 10.85 -0.20
N LEU A 523 -37.68 10.32 -0.88
CA LEU A 523 -38.48 11.12 -1.81
C LEU A 523 -39.37 12.06 -1.01
N THR A 524 -39.34 13.34 -1.35
CA THR A 524 -40.21 14.35 -0.73
C THR A 524 -41.10 14.99 -1.77
N ALA A 525 -42.35 15.29 -1.41
CA ALA A 525 -43.23 16.05 -2.29
C ALA A 525 -42.67 17.48 -2.47
N ALA A 526 -42.55 17.93 -3.72
CA ALA A 526 -41.94 19.22 -4.09
C ALA A 526 -42.94 20.38 -4.13
#